data_AF-A0A8H8SXN3-F1
#
_entry.id   AF-A0A8H8SXN3-F1
#
_cell.length_a   1.000
_cell.length_b   1.000
_cell.length_c   1.000
_cell.angle_alpha   90.00
_cell.angle_beta   90.00
_cell.angle_gamma   90.00
#
_symmetry.space_group_name_H-M   'P 1'
#
loop_
_entity.id
_entity.type
_entity.pdbx_description
1 polymer ?
#
loop_
_entity_poly.entity_id
_entity_poly.type
_entity_poly.pdbx_seq_one_letter_code
_entity_poly.pdbx_strand_id
1 'polypeptide(L)'
;MSEDNTATVIPTSKPIPDGVTESLPPWTLQAEAWWILPTIPLPWHAKELPRGALDTGEIDKFQELQATFQGGLGTIQLIRYHSSPVGPYDELLYVPGQMNYKIGGRRNWNIPKHLARFEFTPETPSDPLSPTVISVYPSLSDSPTPDFSPDPIFRTRVVPSRYLPKFPLNLSRIPRAILDARLIQPPLTDPVGTEKWCMVNPGYAGQAQVMYPEPGWREGATAMGSGFRIYNQ
;
A
#
# COMPACT_ATOMS: atom_id res chain seq x y z
N MET A 1 23.66 24.52 10.10
CA MET A 1 24.11 24.21 8.74
C MET A 1 22.87 23.74 8.01
N SER A 2 22.21 24.66 7.30
CA SER A 2 20.95 24.41 6.59
C SER A 2 21.25 23.64 5.32
N GLU A 3 20.89 22.35 5.28
CA GLU A 3 20.86 21.60 4.02
C GLU A 3 19.85 22.26 3.09
N ASP A 4 20.34 22.75 1.96
CA ASP A 4 19.55 23.33 0.90
C ASP A 4 18.69 22.21 0.30
N ASN A 5 17.43 22.14 0.71
CA ASN A 5 16.49 21.09 0.35
C ASN A 5 15.85 21.37 -1.02
N THR A 6 16.68 21.71 -2.01
CA THR A 6 16.23 21.86 -3.40
C THR A 6 15.89 20.47 -3.93
N ALA A 7 14.59 20.21 -4.10
CA ALA A 7 14.09 18.98 -4.69
C ALA A 7 14.81 18.69 -6.01
N THR A 8 15.42 17.51 -6.13
CA THR A 8 15.99 17.05 -7.40
C THR A 8 14.84 16.78 -8.36
N VAL A 9 14.63 17.69 -9.31
CA VAL A 9 13.69 17.49 -10.43
C VAL A 9 14.15 16.25 -11.19
N ILE A 10 13.32 15.21 -11.22
CA ILE A 10 13.54 14.07 -12.11
C ILE A 10 13.15 14.58 -13.50
N PRO A 11 14.07 14.61 -14.49
CA PRO A 11 13.74 15.10 -15.82
C PRO A 11 12.65 14.23 -16.43
N THR A 12 11.47 14.78 -16.70
CA THR A 12 10.45 14.10 -17.49
C THR A 12 10.88 14.10 -18.95
N SER A 13 10.94 12.93 -19.58
CA SER A 13 11.35 12.79 -20.99
C SER A 13 10.32 13.32 -22.00
N LYS A 14 9.11 13.67 -21.58
CA LYS A 14 8.05 14.29 -22.39
C LYS A 14 7.38 15.47 -21.66
N PRO A 15 6.84 16.45 -22.41
CA PRO A 15 6.04 17.54 -21.84
C PRO A 15 4.75 17.00 -21.23
N ILE A 16 4.33 17.64 -20.12
CA ILE A 16 3.10 17.32 -19.40
C ILE A 16 1.90 17.53 -20.34
N PRO A 17 0.93 16.59 -20.43
CA PRO A 17 -0.28 16.78 -21.23
C PRO A 17 -1.04 18.05 -20.82
N ASP A 18 -1.63 18.74 -21.80
CA ASP A 18 -2.39 19.98 -21.55
C ASP A 18 -3.50 19.73 -20.50
N GLY A 19 -3.54 20.58 -19.48
CA GLY A 19 -4.51 20.49 -18.38
C GLY A 19 -4.13 19.54 -17.24
N VAL A 20 -3.00 18.84 -17.30
CA VAL A 20 -2.45 18.05 -16.20
C VAL A 20 -1.41 18.87 -15.44
N THR A 21 -1.49 18.90 -14.11
CA THR A 21 -0.46 19.51 -13.28
C THR A 21 0.45 18.42 -12.72
N GLU A 22 1.75 18.56 -12.88
CA GLU A 22 2.72 17.67 -12.27
C GLU A 22 2.91 18.04 -10.80
N SER A 23 2.86 17.04 -9.90
CA SER A 23 3.24 17.23 -8.52
C SER A 23 4.63 16.65 -8.27
N LEU A 24 5.62 17.53 -8.11
CA LEU A 24 6.99 17.13 -7.82
C LEU A 24 7.19 16.83 -6.32
N PRO A 25 8.08 15.87 -5.96
CA PRO A 25 8.45 15.63 -4.57
C PRO A 25 9.27 16.81 -3.99
N PRO A 26 9.44 16.91 -2.65
CA PRO A 26 8.93 15.99 -1.62
C PRO A 26 7.42 16.14 -1.40
N TRP A 27 6.74 15.01 -1.16
CA TRP A 27 5.33 15.00 -0.82
C TRP A 27 5.13 14.79 0.67
N THR A 28 4.26 15.59 1.26
CA THR A 28 3.74 15.38 2.61
C THR A 28 2.29 14.92 2.49
N LEU A 29 2.01 13.74 3.02
CA LEU A 29 0.71 13.08 2.90
C LEU A 29 0.06 12.95 4.27
N GLN A 30 -1.21 13.33 4.37
CA GLN A 30 -2.02 13.08 5.57
C GLN A 30 -2.95 11.92 5.29
N ALA A 31 -2.84 10.87 6.08
CA ALA A 31 -3.54 9.64 5.82
C ALA A 31 -3.86 8.89 7.10
N GLU A 32 -4.89 8.07 6.97
CA GLU A 32 -5.19 7.03 7.93
C GLU A 32 -4.95 5.67 7.29
N ALA A 33 -4.10 4.84 7.90
CA ALA A 33 -3.72 3.56 7.32
C ALA A 33 -4.02 2.41 8.28
N TRP A 34 -4.68 1.36 7.79
CA TRP A 34 -4.84 0.08 8.48
C TRP A 34 -3.86 -0.91 7.91
N TRP A 35 -2.82 -1.21 8.68
CA TRP A 35 -1.84 -2.24 8.37
C TRP A 35 -2.31 -3.53 9.00
N ILE A 36 -2.83 -4.44 8.18
CA ILE A 36 -3.27 -5.77 8.57
C ILE A 36 -2.10 -6.72 8.35
N LEU A 37 -1.67 -7.39 9.41
CA LEU A 37 -0.65 -8.43 9.37
C LEU A 37 -1.39 -9.76 9.32
N PRO A 38 -1.62 -10.33 8.12
CA PRO A 38 -2.27 -11.63 8.02
C PRO A 38 -1.44 -12.66 8.80
N THR A 39 -2.09 -13.58 9.50
CA THR A 39 -1.47 -14.73 10.17
C THR A 39 -0.93 -15.73 9.14
N ILE A 40 -0.02 -15.28 8.28
CA ILE A 40 0.91 -16.14 7.56
C ILE A 40 1.90 -16.59 8.65
N PRO A 41 2.17 -17.90 8.80
CA PRO A 41 3.03 -18.38 9.86
C PRO A 41 4.36 -17.63 9.81
N LEU A 42 4.95 -17.40 10.99
CA LEU A 42 6.19 -16.66 11.20
C LEU A 42 7.16 -16.76 10.00
N PRO A 43 7.84 -15.66 9.60
CA PRO A 43 8.62 -15.49 8.37
C PRO A 43 9.46 -16.68 7.87
N TRP A 44 9.88 -17.57 8.77
CA TRP A 44 10.65 -18.78 8.51
C TRP A 44 9.85 -20.00 7.99
N HIS A 45 8.51 -19.99 8.02
CA HIS A 45 7.69 -21.13 7.59
C HIS A 45 7.20 -21.04 6.13
N ALA A 46 6.99 -19.83 5.60
CA ALA A 46 6.56 -19.63 4.22
C ALA A 46 7.78 -19.38 3.32
N LYS A 47 8.28 -20.45 2.68
CA LYS A 47 9.35 -20.36 1.65
C LYS A 47 8.80 -20.13 0.24
N GLU A 48 7.48 -20.17 0.09
CA GLU A 48 6.77 -20.04 -1.18
C GLU A 48 5.80 -18.85 -1.13
N LEU A 49 5.60 -18.23 -2.29
CA LEU A 49 4.60 -17.17 -2.41
C LEU A 49 3.20 -17.73 -2.17
N PRO A 50 2.34 -17.00 -1.42
CA PRO A 50 0.95 -17.38 -1.29
C PRO A 50 0.30 -17.52 -2.68
N ARG A 51 -0.56 -18.54 -2.85
CA ARG A 51 -1.32 -18.70 -4.10
C ARG A 51 -2.15 -17.44 -4.34
N GLY A 52 -2.10 -16.92 -5.57
CA GLY A 52 -2.80 -15.68 -5.95
C GLY A 52 -2.13 -14.39 -5.47
N ALA A 53 -0.92 -14.45 -4.89
CA ALA A 53 -0.17 -13.25 -4.54
C ALA A 53 0.30 -12.44 -5.76
N LEU A 54 0.33 -13.07 -6.94
CA LEU A 54 0.68 -12.44 -8.21
C LEU A 54 -0.55 -12.34 -9.06
N ASP A 55 -0.71 -11.19 -9.72
CA ASP A 55 -1.63 -11.09 -10.84
C ASP A 55 -1.13 -12.01 -11.97
N THR A 56 -2.06 -12.66 -12.66
CA THR A 56 -1.80 -13.60 -13.74
C THR A 56 -0.97 -12.97 -14.87
N GLY A 57 -1.19 -11.69 -15.16
CA GLY A 57 -0.40 -10.92 -16.15
C GLY A 57 1.00 -10.55 -15.69
N GLU A 58 1.37 -10.86 -14.43
CA GLU A 58 2.69 -10.57 -13.85
C GLU A 58 3.51 -11.83 -13.54
N ILE A 59 2.99 -13.03 -13.81
CA ILE A 59 3.74 -14.27 -13.58
C ILE A 59 4.98 -14.33 -14.47
N ASP A 60 4.83 -14.02 -15.77
CA ASP A 60 5.96 -13.95 -16.72
C ASP A 60 7.00 -12.93 -16.27
N LYS A 61 6.50 -11.84 -15.66
CA LYS A 61 7.34 -10.79 -15.09
C LYS A 61 8.18 -11.29 -13.91
N PHE A 62 7.69 -12.22 -13.10
CA PHE A 62 8.48 -12.77 -11.98
C PHE A 62 9.67 -13.61 -12.48
N GLN A 63 9.47 -14.38 -13.55
CA GLN A 63 10.50 -15.23 -14.14
C GLN A 63 11.63 -14.41 -14.76
N GLU A 64 11.30 -13.36 -15.52
CA GLU A 64 12.29 -12.46 -16.13
C GLU A 64 13.23 -11.81 -15.10
N LEU A 65 12.70 -11.39 -13.96
CA LEU A 65 13.48 -10.75 -12.89
C LEU A 65 14.33 -11.73 -12.08
N GLN A 66 14.19 -13.04 -12.34
CA GLN A 66 14.69 -14.09 -11.47
C GLN A 66 14.30 -13.80 -10.01
N ALA A 67 13.06 -13.32 -9.83
CA ALA A 67 12.57 -12.90 -8.53
C ALA A 67 12.39 -14.13 -7.64
N THR A 68 12.96 -14.07 -6.44
CA THR A 68 12.92 -15.13 -5.43
C THR A 68 12.31 -14.59 -4.16
N PHE A 69 11.19 -15.17 -3.75
CA PHE A 69 10.56 -14.83 -2.49
C PHE A 69 11.45 -15.24 -1.32
N GLN A 70 11.68 -14.31 -0.39
CA GLN A 70 12.53 -14.51 0.77
C GLN A 70 11.72 -14.77 2.05
N GLY A 71 10.39 -14.83 1.95
CA GLY A 71 9.53 -14.84 3.14
C GLY A 71 9.41 -13.44 3.74
N GLY A 72 9.37 -13.34 5.06
CA GLY A 72 9.22 -12.06 5.75
C GLY A 72 7.78 -11.72 6.10
N LEU A 73 7.60 -10.54 6.70
CA LEU A 73 6.30 -10.06 7.15
C LEU A 73 5.51 -9.52 5.95
N GLY A 74 4.50 -10.26 5.51
CA GLY A 74 3.50 -9.78 4.56
C GLY A 74 2.51 -8.81 5.24
N THR A 75 1.97 -7.87 4.48
CA THR A 75 0.98 -6.89 4.95
C THR A 75 -0.13 -6.73 3.92
N ILE A 76 -1.36 -6.53 4.40
CA ILE A 76 -2.44 -5.90 3.63
C ILE A 76 -2.58 -4.50 4.21
N GLN A 77 -2.45 -3.48 3.37
CA GLN A 77 -2.55 -2.08 3.77
C GLN A 77 -3.78 -1.47 3.13
N LEU A 78 -4.70 -0.98 3.94
CA LEU A 78 -5.76 -0.07 3.51
C LEU A 78 -5.32 1.33 3.91
N ILE A 79 -5.29 2.27 2.97
CA ILE A 79 -4.82 3.62 3.23
C ILE A 79 -5.86 4.60 2.72
N ARG A 80 -6.26 5.53 3.57
CA ARG A 80 -7.14 6.64 3.25
C ARG A 80 -6.35 7.92 3.30
N TYR A 81 -5.97 8.44 2.14
CA TYR A 81 -5.30 9.72 2.03
C TYR A 81 -6.33 10.85 2.11
N HIS A 82 -6.28 11.63 3.18
CA HIS A 82 -7.10 12.82 3.36
C HIS A 82 -6.52 14.02 2.61
N SER A 83 -5.19 14.11 2.53
CA SER A 83 -4.48 15.16 1.83
C SER A 83 -3.30 14.59 1.07
N SER A 84 -3.26 14.87 -0.23
CA SER A 84 -2.12 14.62 -1.10
C SER A 84 -2.06 15.73 -2.18
N PRO A 85 -0.94 15.89 -2.87
CA PRO A 85 -0.84 16.86 -3.97
C PRO A 85 -1.78 16.59 -5.15
N VAL A 86 -2.33 15.39 -5.27
CA VAL A 86 -3.30 15.01 -6.31
C VAL A 86 -4.73 14.88 -5.77
N GLY A 87 -4.96 15.35 -4.54
CA GLY A 87 -6.23 15.23 -3.84
C GLY A 87 -6.38 13.97 -3.00
N PRO A 88 -7.51 13.80 -2.30
CA PRO A 88 -7.77 12.62 -1.48
C PRO A 88 -8.03 11.38 -2.33
N TYR A 89 -7.55 10.23 -1.88
CA TYR A 89 -7.84 8.93 -2.49
C TYR A 89 -7.66 7.80 -1.48
N ASP A 90 -8.27 6.66 -1.75
CA ASP A 90 -8.15 5.44 -0.95
C ASP A 90 -7.32 4.39 -1.73
N GLU A 91 -6.51 3.60 -1.04
CA GLU A 91 -5.63 2.58 -1.61
C GLU A 91 -5.75 1.25 -0.84
N LEU A 92 -5.81 0.14 -1.56
CA LEU A 92 -5.61 -1.21 -1.03
C LEU A 92 -4.34 -1.77 -1.65
N LEU A 93 -3.35 -2.04 -0.80
CA LEU A 93 -2.06 -2.60 -1.21
C LEU A 93 -1.85 -3.95 -0.52
N TYR A 94 -1.53 -4.98 -1.31
CA TYR A 94 -1.06 -6.26 -0.78
C TYR A 94 0.44 -6.39 -1.00
N VAL A 95 1.18 -6.58 0.10
CA VAL A 95 2.61 -6.85 0.09
C VAL A 95 2.82 -8.26 0.63
N PRO A 96 3.12 -9.26 -0.20
CA PRO A 96 3.25 -10.64 0.26
C PRO A 96 4.46 -10.88 1.17
N GLY A 97 5.48 -10.03 1.11
CA GLY A 97 6.70 -10.12 1.90
C GLY A 97 7.93 -9.67 1.11
N GLN A 98 9.11 -10.09 1.55
CA GLN A 98 10.38 -9.72 0.93
C GLN A 98 10.66 -10.52 -0.33
N MET A 99 11.19 -9.84 -1.33
CA MET A 99 11.59 -10.41 -2.62
C MET A 99 13.05 -10.04 -2.89
N ASN A 100 13.85 -11.00 -3.34
CA ASN A 100 15.13 -10.75 -3.98
C ASN A 100 14.95 -10.81 -5.48
N TYR A 101 15.54 -9.90 -6.23
CA TYR A 101 15.52 -9.90 -7.68
C TYR A 101 16.88 -9.46 -8.19
N LYS A 102 17.26 -9.95 -9.38
CA LYS A 102 18.46 -9.44 -10.03
C LYS A 102 18.14 -8.10 -10.67
N ILE A 103 18.87 -7.06 -10.26
CA ILE A 103 18.78 -5.73 -10.86
C ILE A 103 19.43 -5.83 -12.24
N GLY A 104 18.61 -6.10 -13.27
CA GLY A 104 19.08 -6.25 -14.64
C GLY A 104 17.96 -6.07 -15.65
N GLY A 105 17.89 -4.88 -16.27
CA GLY A 105 17.25 -4.70 -17.56
C GLY A 105 15.74 -4.40 -17.60
N ARG A 106 15.05 -4.27 -16.47
CA ARG A 106 13.61 -3.96 -16.52
C ARG A 106 13.30 -2.50 -16.79
N ARG A 107 12.33 -2.28 -17.70
CA ARG A 107 11.79 -0.97 -18.12
C ARG A 107 10.50 -0.55 -17.40
N ASN A 108 9.93 -1.38 -16.50
CA ASN A 108 8.70 -1.03 -15.78
C ASN A 108 8.40 -1.95 -14.57
N TRP A 109 8.19 -1.39 -13.37
CA TRP A 109 7.45 -2.03 -12.27
C TRP A 109 6.14 -1.25 -12.19
N ASN A 110 5.24 -1.60 -13.09
CA ASN A 110 3.89 -1.07 -13.03
C ASN A 110 3.21 -1.86 -11.92
N ILE A 111 3.26 -1.38 -10.67
CA ILE A 111 2.38 -1.91 -9.62
C ILE A 111 0.98 -1.83 -10.23
N PRO A 112 0.33 -2.97 -10.57
CA PRO A 112 -0.90 -2.93 -11.33
C PRO A 112 -1.95 -2.21 -10.51
N LYS A 113 -2.38 -1.06 -11.00
CA LYS A 113 -3.40 -0.23 -10.35
C LYS A 113 -4.73 -0.56 -10.99
N HIS A 114 -5.70 -0.90 -10.16
CA HIS A 114 -7.07 -1.11 -10.57
C HIS A 114 -7.97 -0.13 -9.84
N LEU A 115 -8.92 0.46 -10.56
CA LEU A 115 -9.90 1.35 -9.96
C LEU A 115 -10.84 0.54 -9.07
N ALA A 116 -11.11 1.06 -7.87
CA ALA A 116 -12.01 0.43 -6.92
C ALA A 116 -12.77 1.50 -6.12
N ARG A 117 -13.98 1.14 -5.68
CA ARG A 117 -14.77 1.93 -4.72
C ARG A 117 -14.50 1.41 -3.31
N PHE A 118 -14.25 2.32 -2.39
CA PHE A 118 -14.01 2.00 -0.98
C PHE A 118 -15.15 2.52 -0.13
N GLU A 119 -15.61 1.70 0.81
CA GLU A 119 -16.64 2.05 1.78
C GLU A 119 -16.12 1.76 3.18
N PHE A 120 -16.17 2.77 4.06
CA PHE A 120 -15.72 2.69 5.44
C PHE A 120 -16.90 3.06 6.34
N THR A 121 -17.52 2.05 6.96
CA THR A 121 -18.75 2.21 7.72
C THR A 121 -18.49 1.94 9.19
N PRO A 122 -18.43 2.97 10.05
CA PRO A 122 -18.40 2.77 11.49
C PRO A 122 -19.74 2.20 11.96
N GLU A 123 -19.72 1.17 12.82
CA GLU A 123 -20.94 0.56 13.36
C GLU A 123 -21.70 1.50 14.30
N THR A 124 -20.99 2.36 15.01
CA THR A 124 -21.54 3.34 15.94
C THR A 124 -20.78 4.65 15.79
N PRO A 125 -21.21 5.56 14.90
CA PRO A 125 -20.46 6.79 14.56
C PRO A 125 -20.11 7.69 15.75
N SER A 126 -20.89 7.61 16.84
CA SER A 126 -20.64 8.38 18.07
C SER A 126 -19.55 7.80 18.96
N ASP A 127 -19.15 6.52 18.78
CA ASP A 127 -18.09 5.88 19.55
C ASP A 127 -16.74 6.01 18.81
N PRO A 128 -15.74 6.71 19.37
CA PRO A 128 -14.41 6.82 18.75
C PRO A 128 -13.66 5.47 18.66
N LEU A 129 -14.10 4.46 19.41
CA LEU A 129 -13.61 3.08 19.35
C LEU A 129 -14.59 2.15 18.64
N SER A 130 -15.53 2.71 17.87
CA SER A 130 -16.43 1.91 17.06
C SER A 130 -15.65 1.04 16.09
N PRO A 131 -15.98 -0.27 16.02
CA PRO A 131 -15.58 -1.10 14.90
C PRO A 131 -15.97 -0.44 13.58
N THR A 132 -15.12 -0.61 12.58
CA THR A 132 -15.35 -0.09 11.23
C THR A 132 -15.35 -1.24 10.24
N VAL A 133 -16.39 -1.34 9.41
CA VAL A 133 -16.43 -2.29 8.30
C VAL A 133 -15.87 -1.59 7.07
N ILE A 134 -14.82 -2.17 6.50
CA ILE A 134 -14.16 -1.67 5.29
C ILE A 134 -14.45 -2.65 4.15
N SER A 135 -15.00 -2.15 3.05
CA SER A 135 -15.33 -2.93 1.86
C SER A 135 -14.74 -2.29 0.62
N VAL A 136 -14.16 -3.10 -0.27
CA VAL A 136 -13.53 -2.67 -1.51
C VAL A 136 -14.18 -3.39 -2.68
N TYR A 137 -14.74 -2.61 -3.61
CA TYR A 137 -15.46 -3.12 -4.78
C TYR A 137 -14.65 -2.80 -6.03
N PRO A 138 -14.23 -3.80 -6.82
CA PRO A 138 -13.47 -3.56 -8.03
C PRO A 138 -14.35 -2.86 -9.07
N SER A 139 -13.73 -2.03 -9.90
CA SER A 139 -14.35 -1.59 -11.14
C SER A 139 -14.53 -2.76 -12.10
N LEU A 140 -15.65 -2.79 -12.81
CA LEU A 140 -15.93 -3.73 -13.88
C LEU A 140 -15.44 -3.22 -15.25
N SER A 141 -15.04 -1.95 -15.33
CA SER A 141 -14.57 -1.33 -16.59
C SER A 141 -13.58 -0.20 -16.35
N ASP A 142 -12.72 0.08 -17.33
CA ASP A 142 -11.77 1.20 -17.30
C ASP A 142 -12.38 2.50 -17.86
N SER A 143 -13.67 2.72 -17.63
CA SER A 143 -14.45 3.88 -18.12
C SER A 143 -14.31 5.09 -17.19
N PRO A 144 -14.44 6.34 -17.69
CA PRO A 144 -14.57 7.54 -16.84
C PRO A 144 -15.75 7.49 -15.86
N THR A 145 -16.80 6.74 -16.20
CA THR A 145 -17.94 6.44 -15.32
C THR A 145 -18.00 4.93 -15.09
N PRO A 146 -17.16 4.39 -14.21
CA PRO A 146 -17.05 2.96 -14.00
C PRO A 146 -18.27 2.40 -13.28
N ASP A 147 -18.76 1.25 -13.73
CA ASP A 147 -19.62 0.38 -12.92
C ASP A 147 -18.77 -0.43 -11.95
N PHE A 148 -19.25 -0.60 -10.72
CA PHE A 148 -18.56 -1.38 -9.68
C PHE A 148 -19.28 -2.72 -9.45
N SER A 149 -18.50 -3.75 -9.12
CA SER A 149 -19.05 -5.04 -8.70
C SER A 149 -19.99 -4.86 -7.49
N PRO A 150 -21.14 -5.56 -7.44
CA PRO A 150 -21.98 -5.58 -6.24
C PRO A 150 -21.32 -6.33 -5.09
N ASP A 151 -20.42 -7.28 -5.40
CA ASP A 151 -19.69 -8.06 -4.42
C ASP A 151 -18.28 -7.48 -4.20
N PRO A 152 -17.86 -7.26 -2.94
CA PRO A 152 -16.54 -6.73 -2.64
C PRO A 152 -15.45 -7.79 -2.84
N ILE A 153 -14.31 -7.40 -3.42
CA ILE A 153 -13.11 -8.26 -3.51
C ILE A 153 -12.41 -8.40 -2.16
N PHE A 154 -12.57 -7.40 -1.30
CA PHE A 154 -11.98 -7.36 0.02
C PHE A 154 -12.98 -6.76 1.00
N ARG A 155 -13.20 -7.46 2.12
CA ARG A 155 -14.06 -6.98 3.19
C ARG A 155 -13.51 -7.42 4.54
N THR A 156 -13.34 -6.46 5.43
CA THR A 156 -12.87 -6.72 6.80
C THR A 156 -13.58 -5.82 7.80
N ARG A 157 -13.77 -6.32 9.02
CA ARG A 157 -14.24 -5.55 10.15
C ARG A 157 -13.05 -5.28 11.07
N VAL A 158 -12.64 -4.03 11.19
CA VAL A 158 -11.52 -3.64 12.05
C VAL A 158 -12.01 -3.16 13.40
N VAL A 159 -11.60 -3.85 14.47
CA VAL A 159 -12.01 -3.56 15.84
C VAL A 159 -10.87 -2.88 16.60
N PRO A 160 -10.98 -1.59 16.96
CA PRO A 160 -9.97 -0.94 17.80
C PRO A 160 -9.82 -1.63 19.16
N SER A 161 -8.59 -1.78 19.63
CA SER A 161 -8.34 -2.25 20.99
C SER A 161 -8.89 -1.24 22.00
N ARG A 162 -9.73 -1.73 22.91
CA ARG A 162 -10.23 -0.94 24.05
C ARG A 162 -9.25 -0.91 25.22
N TYR A 163 -8.26 -1.79 25.23
CA TYR A 163 -7.32 -1.96 26.33
C TYR A 163 -5.98 -1.26 26.10
N LEU A 164 -5.54 -1.17 24.84
CA LEU A 164 -4.24 -0.58 24.51
C LEU A 164 -4.43 0.89 24.08
N PRO A 165 -3.72 1.85 24.69
CA PRO A 165 -3.78 3.24 24.28
C PRO A 165 -3.14 3.43 22.91
N LYS A 166 -3.43 4.58 22.28
CA LYS A 166 -2.66 5.04 21.13
C LYS A 166 -1.22 5.31 21.56
N PHE A 167 -0.25 4.96 20.73
CA PHE A 167 1.15 5.19 21.00
C PHE A 167 1.84 5.84 19.79
N PRO A 168 2.86 6.68 20.00
CA PRO A 168 3.60 7.27 18.90
C PRO A 168 4.36 6.18 18.13
N LEU A 169 4.20 6.16 16.81
CA LEU A 169 4.90 5.27 15.89
C LEU A 169 5.65 6.12 14.87
N ASN A 170 6.94 5.85 14.70
CA ASN A 170 7.74 6.43 13.64
C ASN A 170 8.57 5.34 12.97
N LEU A 171 8.15 4.93 11.77
CA LEU A 171 8.79 3.82 11.05
C LEU A 171 10.21 4.16 10.60
N SER A 172 10.56 5.45 10.42
CA SER A 172 11.94 5.82 10.05
C SER A 172 12.95 5.55 11.16
N ARG A 173 12.49 5.33 12.40
CA ARG A 173 13.32 4.98 13.55
C ARG A 173 13.42 3.47 13.79
N ILE A 174 12.62 2.65 13.10
CA ILE A 174 12.70 1.20 13.25
C ILE A 174 13.93 0.69 12.47
N PRO A 175 14.78 -0.16 13.07
CA PRO A 175 15.90 -0.76 12.35
C PRO A 175 15.43 -1.50 11.10
N ARG A 176 16.11 -1.26 9.96
CA ARG A 176 15.78 -1.88 8.66
C ARG A 176 15.79 -3.42 8.68
N ALA A 177 16.54 -4.03 9.59
CA ALA A 177 16.53 -5.48 9.79
C ALA A 177 15.19 -6.02 10.29
N ILE A 178 14.36 -5.17 10.93
CA ILE A 178 13.04 -5.51 11.44
C ILE A 178 11.96 -5.17 10.40
N LEU A 179 12.06 -4.00 9.77
CA LEU A 179 11.13 -3.54 8.73
C LEU A 179 11.88 -2.70 7.70
N ASP A 180 12.04 -3.22 6.48
CA ASP A 180 12.57 -2.46 5.34
C ASP A 180 11.40 -1.93 4.51
N ALA A 181 11.07 -0.65 4.70
CA ALA A 181 9.97 0.00 4.00
C ALA A 181 10.38 0.65 2.66
N ARG A 182 11.62 0.45 2.21
CA ARG A 182 12.11 1.05 0.96
C ARG A 182 11.38 0.47 -0.23
N LEU A 183 10.87 1.35 -1.08
CA LEU A 183 10.28 1.00 -2.35
C LEU A 183 11.30 1.24 -3.44
N ILE A 184 11.56 0.23 -4.25
CA ILE A 184 12.49 0.32 -5.37
C ILE A 184 11.67 0.43 -6.65
N GLN A 185 11.94 1.48 -7.43
CA GLN A 185 11.31 1.77 -8.70
C GLN A 185 12.36 1.64 -9.82
N PRO A 186 12.13 0.80 -10.84
CA PRO A 186 13.01 0.65 -11.99
C PRO A 186 12.89 1.86 -12.92
N PRO A 187 13.84 1.98 -13.86
CA PRO A 187 13.69 2.90 -14.97
C PRO A 187 12.36 2.69 -15.70
N LEU A 188 11.70 3.78 -16.07
CA LEU A 188 10.44 3.82 -16.81
C LEU A 188 10.66 4.66 -18.07
N THR A 189 10.84 3.99 -19.21
CA THR A 189 11.17 4.66 -20.48
C THR A 189 9.96 5.15 -21.28
N ASP A 190 8.72 4.91 -20.82
CA ASP A 190 7.47 5.31 -21.48
C ASP A 190 6.37 5.65 -20.46
N PRO A 191 5.49 6.65 -20.69
CA PRO A 191 5.72 7.98 -21.25
C PRO A 191 6.19 9.01 -20.20
N VAL A 192 6.22 8.66 -18.90
CA VAL A 192 6.77 9.46 -17.79
C VAL A 192 7.46 8.50 -16.81
N GLY A 193 8.73 8.74 -16.51
CA GLY A 193 9.40 8.08 -15.39
C GLY A 193 10.93 8.15 -15.46
N THR A 194 11.63 7.30 -14.71
CA THR A 194 13.06 7.49 -14.41
C THR A 194 13.98 6.80 -15.42
N GLU A 195 15.15 7.38 -15.73
CA GLU A 195 16.16 6.70 -16.57
C GLU A 195 16.99 5.67 -15.79
N LYS A 196 17.00 5.81 -14.46
CA LYS A 196 17.77 4.99 -13.53
C LYS A 196 16.85 4.37 -12.48
N TRP A 197 17.35 3.31 -11.84
CA TRP A 197 16.72 2.77 -10.65
C TRP A 197 16.66 3.84 -9.56
N CYS A 198 15.48 4.04 -9.01
CA CYS A 198 15.21 4.96 -7.93
C CYS A 198 14.74 4.19 -6.71
N MET A 199 15.20 4.62 -5.53
CA MET A 199 14.77 4.06 -4.27
C MET A 199 14.09 5.15 -3.48
N VAL A 200 12.83 4.93 -3.12
CA VAL A 200 12.03 5.83 -2.30
C VAL A 200 12.00 5.25 -0.88
N ASN A 201 12.28 6.09 0.10
CA ASN A 201 12.16 5.74 1.51
C ASN A 201 10.95 6.45 2.11
N PRO A 202 9.76 5.83 2.11
CA PRO A 202 8.58 6.44 2.70
C PRO A 202 8.75 6.55 4.23
N GLY A 203 8.63 7.77 4.73
CA GLY A 203 8.58 8.04 6.17
C GLY A 203 7.13 7.99 6.65
N TYR A 204 6.88 7.20 7.70
CA TYR A 204 5.60 7.19 8.41
C TYR A 204 5.83 7.65 9.84
N ALA A 205 5.11 8.70 10.27
CA ALA A 205 5.23 9.23 11.63
C ALA A 205 3.86 9.68 12.12
N GLY A 206 3.43 9.15 13.25
CA GLY A 206 2.08 9.42 13.72
C GLY A 206 1.71 8.71 15.01
N GLN A 207 0.40 8.61 15.24
CA GLN A 207 -0.16 7.82 16.33
C GLN A 207 -0.61 6.47 15.76
N ALA A 208 -0.18 5.38 16.39
CA ALA A 208 -0.66 4.04 16.09
C ALA A 208 -1.66 3.57 17.15
N GLN A 209 -2.69 2.85 16.71
CA GLN A 209 -3.66 2.17 17.56
C GLN A 209 -3.69 0.69 17.18
N VAL A 210 -3.65 -0.20 18.18
CA VAL A 210 -3.84 -1.64 17.93
C VAL A 210 -5.28 -1.90 17.54
N MET A 211 -5.47 -2.71 16.50
CA MET A 211 -6.77 -3.13 16.00
C MET A 211 -6.76 -4.65 15.76
N TYR A 212 -7.94 -5.25 15.80
CA TYR A 212 -8.15 -6.66 15.50
C TYR A 212 -9.01 -6.75 14.23
N PRO A 213 -8.42 -7.12 13.08
CA PRO A 213 -9.17 -7.41 11.88
C PRO A 213 -9.92 -8.74 12.03
N GLU A 214 -11.22 -8.68 11.83
CA GLU A 214 -12.11 -9.81 11.72
C GLU A 214 -12.52 -9.99 10.24
N PRO A 215 -12.64 -11.24 9.76
CA PRO A 215 -13.16 -11.49 8.43
C PRO A 215 -14.59 -10.94 8.29
N GLY A 216 -14.88 -10.36 7.13
CA GLY A 216 -16.25 -9.99 6.78
C GLY A 216 -17.18 -11.21 6.79
N TRP A 217 -18.44 -11.01 7.17
CA TRP A 217 -19.46 -12.06 7.39
C TRP A 217 -19.94 -12.82 6.13
N ARG A 218 -19.14 -12.93 5.07
CA ARG A 218 -19.42 -13.77 3.88
C ARG A 218 -18.11 -14.28 3.27
N GLU A 219 -18.18 -15.48 2.66
CA GLU A 219 -17.08 -16.16 1.98
C GLU A 219 -16.37 -15.24 0.98
N GLY A 220 -15.14 -14.87 1.31
CA GLY A 220 -14.23 -14.01 0.57
C GLY A 220 -12.92 -13.91 1.35
N ALA A 221 -11.79 -13.64 0.69
CA ALA A 221 -10.43 -13.77 1.25
C ALA A 221 -10.31 -13.15 2.66
N THR A 222 -10.31 -14.02 3.66
CA THR A 222 -10.38 -13.65 5.08
C THR A 222 -9.00 -13.25 5.58
N ALA A 223 -8.78 -11.97 5.86
CA ALA A 223 -7.59 -11.52 6.58
C ALA A 223 -7.80 -11.76 8.09
N MET A 224 -7.37 -12.92 8.61
CA MET A 224 -7.19 -13.12 10.05
C MET A 224 -5.82 -12.57 10.46
N GLY A 225 -5.74 -11.79 11.53
CA GLY A 225 -4.50 -11.09 11.88
C GLY A 225 -4.58 -10.17 13.09
N SER A 226 -3.49 -9.48 13.37
CA SER A 226 -3.47 -8.25 14.16
C SER A 226 -3.10 -7.09 13.24
N GLY A 227 -3.52 -5.88 13.57
CA GLY A 227 -3.19 -4.72 12.74
C GLY A 227 -3.01 -3.44 13.52
N PHE A 228 -2.44 -2.45 12.85
CA PHE A 228 -2.27 -1.11 13.38
C PHE A 228 -3.04 -0.12 12.53
N ARG A 229 -3.78 0.78 13.18
CA ARG A 229 -4.31 1.99 12.57
C ARG A 229 -3.34 3.13 12.83
N ILE A 230 -2.74 3.67 11.78
CA ILE A 230 -1.75 4.75 11.84
C ILE A 230 -2.42 6.04 11.37
N TYR A 231 -2.39 7.07 12.20
CA TYR A 231 -2.80 8.43 11.84
C TYR A 231 -1.53 9.22 11.50
N ASN A 232 -1.27 9.45 10.22
CA ASN A 232 -0.17 10.30 9.75
C ASN A 232 -0.65 11.77 9.76
N GLN A 233 0.08 12.64 10.45
CA GLN A 233 -0.22 14.08 10.55
C GLN A 233 0.74 14.91 9.70
#